data_AF-A0A3R6T9T6-F1
#
_entry.id   AF-A0A3R6T9T6-F1
#
_cell.length_a   1.000
_cell.length_b   1.000
_cell.length_c   1.000
_cell.angle_alpha   90.00
_cell.angle_beta   90.00
_cell.angle_gamma   90.00
#
_symmetry.space_group_name_H-M   'P 1'
#
loop_
_entity.id
_entity.type
_entity.pdbx_description
1 polymer ?
#
loop_
_entity_poly.entity_id
_entity_poly.type
_entity_poly.pdbx_seq_one_letter_code
_entity_poly.pdbx_strand_id
1 'polypeptide(L)'
;MKLPKFKYHPNVYDKEKVLDAVQFDNNVCQCCGNKTDVYVSTMYCSEEVDCICMECVANGKAAEKYDGEFIQYAEEISDEEKRTELFRRTPGYCSWQGEYWLACCDDYCE
;
A
#
# COMPACT_ATOMS: atom_id res chain seq x y z
N MET A 1 8.79 -17.17 2.27
CA MET A 1 8.11 -16.27 3.23
C MET A 1 6.62 -16.27 2.92
N LYS A 2 5.76 -16.10 3.91
CA LYS A 2 4.31 -15.95 3.69
C LYS A 2 4.03 -14.46 3.57
N LEU A 3 3.68 -13.99 2.38
CA LEU A 3 3.32 -12.59 2.15
C LEU A 3 1.94 -12.28 2.74
N PRO A 4 1.72 -11.06 3.25
CA PRO A 4 0.42 -10.64 3.79
C PRO A 4 -0.62 -10.58 2.66
N LYS A 5 -1.90 -10.61 3.02
CA LYS A 5 -2.99 -10.40 2.06
C LYS A 5 -3.59 -9.03 2.31
N PHE A 6 -3.98 -8.35 1.25
CA PHE A 6 -4.64 -7.05 1.33
C PHE A 6 -6.07 -7.21 0.83
N LYS A 7 -7.04 -6.82 1.66
CA LYS A 7 -8.47 -6.95 1.36
C LYS A 7 -8.80 -6.19 0.07
N TYR A 8 -8.37 -4.94 0.00
CA TYR A 8 -8.70 -4.04 -1.10
C TYR A 8 -7.75 -4.12 -2.28
N HIS A 9 -6.68 -4.93 -2.23
CA HIS A 9 -5.81 -5.14 -3.38
C HIS A 9 -5.38 -6.63 -3.47
N PRO A 10 -6.30 -7.55 -3.83
CA PRO A 10 -6.10 -9.00 -3.75
C PRO A 10 -5.07 -9.50 -4.78
N ASN A 11 -4.84 -8.73 -5.86
CA ASN A 11 -3.90 -9.05 -6.93
C ASN A 11 -2.55 -8.34 -6.79
N VAL A 12 -2.23 -7.79 -5.61
CA VAL A 12 -1.01 -6.96 -5.40
C VAL A 12 0.33 -7.66 -5.71
N TYR A 13 0.33 -8.99 -5.84
CA TYR A 13 1.52 -9.77 -6.16
C TYR A 13 1.57 -10.27 -7.61
N ASP A 14 0.55 -9.94 -8.40
CA ASP A 14 0.49 -10.28 -9.81
C ASP A 14 1.29 -9.24 -10.60
N LYS A 15 2.54 -9.59 -10.95
CA LYS A 15 3.50 -8.72 -11.66
C LYS A 15 2.93 -8.11 -12.94
N GLU A 16 2.03 -8.81 -13.62
CA GLU A 16 1.43 -8.31 -14.86
C GLU A 16 0.36 -7.24 -14.61
N LYS A 17 -0.25 -7.23 -13.41
CA LYS A 17 -1.32 -6.30 -13.04
C LYS A 17 -0.82 -5.07 -12.28
N VAL A 18 0.19 -5.23 -11.44
CA VAL A 18 0.64 -4.15 -10.56
C VAL A 18 1.66 -3.21 -11.19
N LEU A 19 2.27 -3.60 -12.31
CA LEU A 19 3.31 -2.83 -13.00
C LEU A 19 4.37 -2.36 -11.98
N ASP A 20 4.64 -1.05 -11.93
CA ASP A 20 5.66 -0.46 -11.05
C ASP A 20 5.16 -0.12 -9.63
N ALA A 21 3.91 -0.44 -9.28
CA ALA A 21 3.38 -0.18 -7.93
C ALA A 21 4.04 -1.07 -6.85
N VAL A 22 4.49 -2.27 -7.25
CA VAL A 22 5.15 -3.24 -6.37
C VAL A 22 6.40 -3.75 -7.04
N GLN A 23 7.51 -3.63 -6.33
CA GLN A 23 8.84 -4.05 -6.76
C GLN A 23 9.11 -5.49 -6.31
N PHE A 24 9.83 -6.25 -7.14
CA PHE A 24 10.15 -7.66 -6.90
C PHE A 24 11.66 -7.93 -7.04
N ASP A 25 12.43 -7.29 -6.19
CA ASP A 25 13.88 -7.34 -6.11
C ASP A 25 14.36 -7.26 -4.65
N ASN A 26 15.67 -7.47 -4.43
CA ASN A 26 16.26 -7.56 -3.10
C ASN A 26 16.62 -6.18 -2.56
N ASN A 27 15.98 -5.76 -1.47
CA ASN A 27 16.27 -4.48 -0.84
C ASN A 27 16.09 -4.54 0.70
N VAL A 28 16.37 -3.44 1.40
CA VAL A 28 16.22 -3.30 2.85
C VAL A 28 15.09 -2.31 3.13
N CYS A 29 14.07 -2.77 3.87
CA CYS A 29 12.93 -1.94 4.24
C CYS A 29 13.38 -0.74 5.09
N GLN A 30 13.10 0.48 4.64
CA GLN A 30 13.42 1.70 5.38
C GLN A 30 12.61 1.83 6.67
N CYS A 31 11.43 1.20 6.76
CA CYS A 31 10.62 1.21 7.97
C CYS A 31 11.25 0.38 9.10
N CYS A 32 11.52 -0.91 8.85
CA CYS A 32 11.90 -1.87 9.89
C CYS A 32 13.34 -2.40 9.82
N GLY A 33 14.10 -2.07 8.76
CA GLY A 33 15.49 -2.50 8.57
C GLY A 33 15.66 -3.96 8.13
N ASN A 34 14.57 -4.71 7.92
CA ASN A 34 14.64 -6.09 7.45
C ASN A 34 14.84 -6.16 5.93
N LYS A 35 15.52 -7.21 5.47
CA LYS A 35 15.60 -7.55 4.03
C LYS A 35 14.23 -7.98 3.52
N THR A 36 13.93 -7.61 2.27
CA THR A 36 12.70 -7.98 1.58
C THR A 36 12.96 -8.20 0.10
N ASP A 37 12.21 -9.12 -0.50
CA ASP A 37 12.21 -9.42 -1.94
C ASP A 37 11.01 -8.80 -2.67
N VAL A 38 10.08 -8.21 -1.92
CA VAL A 38 8.85 -7.58 -2.43
C VAL A 38 8.55 -6.34 -1.59
N TYR A 39 8.33 -5.19 -2.23
CA TYR A 39 8.09 -3.94 -1.53
C TYR A 39 7.34 -2.91 -2.38
N VAL A 40 6.79 -1.90 -1.72
CA VAL A 40 6.30 -0.67 -2.37
C VAL A 40 7.39 0.39 -2.29
N SER A 41 7.55 1.15 -3.37
CA SER A 41 8.59 2.18 -3.51
C SER A 41 8.04 3.60 -3.48
N THR A 42 6.76 3.76 -3.14
CA THR A 42 6.10 5.07 -3.06
C THR A 42 5.21 5.12 -1.84
N MET A 43 5.16 6.31 -1.26
CA MET A 43 4.28 6.65 -0.15
C MET A 43 4.05 8.16 -0.17
N TYR A 44 2.81 8.58 0.03
CA TYR A 44 2.44 9.98 0.20
C TYR A 44 2.83 10.41 1.62
N CYS A 45 4.06 10.89 1.78
CA CYS A 45 4.61 11.39 3.03
C CYS A 45 5.63 12.51 2.76
N SER A 46 6.19 13.10 3.82
CA SER A 46 7.18 14.18 3.70
C SER A 46 8.62 13.70 3.49
N GLU A 47 8.88 12.40 3.71
CA GLU A 47 10.20 11.79 3.56
C GLU A 47 10.37 11.12 2.18
N GLU A 48 11.62 10.94 1.74
CA GLU A 48 11.93 10.12 0.57
C GLU A 48 11.96 8.64 0.96
N VAL A 49 10.96 7.89 0.49
CA VAL A 49 10.75 6.47 0.80
C VAL A 49 10.66 5.68 -0.49
N ASP A 50 11.64 4.80 -0.70
CA ASP A 50 11.81 4.00 -1.91
C ASP A 50 11.68 2.50 -1.65
N CYS A 51 11.61 2.06 -0.39
CA CYS A 51 11.49 0.64 -0.03
C CYS A 51 10.76 0.42 1.30
N ILE A 52 9.50 -0.03 1.21
CA ILE A 52 8.69 -0.48 2.35
C ILE A 52 8.23 -1.92 2.11
N CYS A 53 8.67 -2.85 2.98
CA CYS A 53 8.24 -4.24 2.87
C CYS A 53 6.75 -4.40 3.14
N MET A 54 6.15 -5.41 2.51
CA MET A 54 4.70 -5.67 2.57
C MET A 54 4.17 -5.86 3.99
N GLU A 55 4.98 -6.40 4.90
CA GLU A 55 4.62 -6.56 6.30
C GLU A 55 4.44 -5.20 7.02
N CYS A 56 5.29 -4.21 6.72
CA CYS A 56 5.17 -2.86 7.32
C CYS A 56 4.01 -2.06 6.73
N VAL A 57 3.60 -2.38 5.50
CA VAL A 57 2.34 -1.89 4.92
C VAL A 57 1.17 -2.53 5.68
N ALA A 58 1.09 -3.86 5.69
CA ALA A 58 -0.05 -4.59 6.24
C ALA A 58 -0.32 -4.32 7.73
N ASN A 59 0.73 -4.17 8.55
CA ASN A 59 0.56 -3.88 9.97
C ASN A 59 0.48 -2.38 10.30
N GLY A 60 0.57 -1.49 9.29
CA GLY A 60 0.49 -0.04 9.44
C GLY A 60 1.71 0.64 10.06
N LYS A 61 2.80 -0.09 10.35
CA LYS A 61 4.02 0.50 10.94
C LYS A 61 4.65 1.57 10.05
N ALA A 62 4.63 1.38 8.73
CA ALA A 62 5.15 2.38 7.80
C ALA A 62 4.31 3.66 7.85
N ALA A 63 2.99 3.54 7.79
CA ALA A 63 2.07 4.66 7.93
C ALA A 63 2.26 5.40 9.26
N GLU A 64 2.42 4.69 10.38
CA GLU A 64 2.70 5.28 11.69
C GLU A 64 4.05 6.00 11.72
N LYS A 65 5.11 5.40 11.18
CA LYS A 65 6.46 5.95 11.20
C LYS A 65 6.59 7.24 10.38
N TYR A 66 6.02 7.26 9.19
CA TYR A 66 6.18 8.35 8.22
C TYR A 66 5.01 9.32 8.18
N ASP A 67 3.98 9.08 9.00
CA ASP A 67 2.71 9.79 8.99
C ASP A 67 2.17 10.02 7.57
N GLY A 68 1.98 8.93 6.83
CA GLY A 68 1.58 9.00 5.43
C GLY A 68 0.72 7.84 4.97
N GLU A 69 0.40 7.87 3.69
CA GLU A 69 -0.60 7.01 3.05
C GLU A 69 -0.06 6.41 1.75
N PHE A 70 -0.62 5.28 1.32
CA PHE A 70 -0.20 4.58 0.10
C PHE A 70 -1.10 4.87 -1.11
N ILE A 71 -2.25 5.51 -0.89
CA ILE A 71 -3.28 5.75 -1.91
C ILE A 71 -3.61 7.24 -1.89
N GLN A 72 -3.72 7.85 -3.06
CA GLN A 72 -3.94 9.29 -3.15
C GLN A 72 -5.39 9.69 -2.85
N TYR A 73 -6.35 8.99 -3.47
CA TYR A 73 -7.77 9.32 -3.37
C TYR A 73 -8.64 8.07 -3.36
N ALA A 74 -9.82 8.19 -2.76
CA ALA A 74 -10.89 7.22 -2.82
C ALA A 74 -12.26 7.92 -2.67
N GLU A 75 -13.34 7.23 -3.04
CA GLU A 75 -14.69 7.65 -2.69
C GLU A 75 -14.89 7.65 -1.17
N GLU A 76 -15.76 8.53 -0.67
CA GLU A 76 -16.03 8.61 0.77
C GLU A 76 -16.93 7.46 1.23
N ILE A 77 -16.53 6.88 2.37
CA ILE A 77 -17.33 5.94 3.15
C ILE A 77 -17.37 6.42 4.61
N SER A 78 -18.33 5.91 5.37
CA SER A 78 -18.56 6.30 6.77
C SER A 78 -17.66 5.57 7.78
N ASP A 79 -17.10 4.42 7.40
CA ASP A 79 -16.30 3.55 8.27
C ASP A 79 -14.81 3.97 8.31
N GLU A 80 -14.37 4.53 9.43
CA GLU A 80 -12.98 4.98 9.64
C GLU A 80 -11.95 3.84 9.68
N GLU A 81 -12.34 2.64 10.11
CA GLU A 81 -11.43 1.48 10.15
C GLU A 81 -11.13 1.01 8.72
N LYS A 82 -12.15 0.97 7.86
CA LYS A 82 -11.97 0.65 6.43
C LYS A 82 -11.15 1.72 5.70
N ARG A 83 -11.36 2.99 6.02
CA ARG A 83 -10.51 4.09 5.52
C ARG A 83 -9.05 3.88 5.93
N THR A 84 -8.81 3.58 7.21
CA THR A 84 -7.46 3.29 7.71
C THR A 84 -6.85 2.08 7.01
N GLU A 85 -7.62 1.00 6.83
CA GLU A 85 -7.18 -0.21 6.13
C GLU A 85 -6.79 0.07 4.68
N LEU A 86 -7.57 0.89 3.96
CA LEU A 86 -7.26 1.29 2.60
C LEU A 86 -6.01 2.19 2.57
N PHE A 87 -6.09 3.39 3.12
CA PHE A 87 -5.08 4.43 2.92
C PHE A 87 -3.74 4.11 3.61
N ARG A 88 -3.77 3.44 4.77
CA ARG A 88 -2.58 3.26 5.62
C ARG A 88 -2.04 1.83 5.64
N ARG A 89 -2.80 0.86 5.12
CA ARG A 89 -2.43 -0.57 5.17
C ARG A 89 -2.59 -1.32 3.85
N THR A 90 -3.01 -0.66 2.78
CA THR A 90 -3.11 -1.28 1.45
C THR A 90 -2.17 -0.60 0.46
N PRO A 91 -1.31 -1.34 -0.26
CA PRO A 91 -0.54 -0.81 -1.38
C PRO A 91 -1.44 -0.16 -2.45
N GLY A 92 -1.00 0.97 -3.00
CA GLY A 92 -1.62 1.60 -4.16
C GLY A 92 -1.38 0.84 -5.46
N TYR A 93 -1.74 1.47 -6.57
CA TYR A 93 -1.53 0.96 -7.94
C TYR A 93 -0.99 2.06 -8.85
N CYS A 94 -0.25 1.67 -9.89
CA CYS A 94 0.35 2.65 -10.80
C CYS A 94 -0.71 3.27 -11.71
N SER A 95 -0.81 4.61 -11.68
CA SER A 95 -1.73 5.39 -12.52
C SER A 95 -1.09 6.72 -12.91
N TRP A 96 -1.28 7.14 -14.16
CA TRP A 96 -0.79 8.44 -14.61
C TRP A 96 -1.50 9.63 -13.93
N GLN A 97 -2.77 9.47 -13.56
CA GLN A 97 -3.55 10.51 -12.87
C GLN A 97 -3.53 10.35 -11.34
N GLY A 98 -2.79 9.36 -10.81
CA GLY A 98 -2.87 8.93 -9.41
C GLY A 98 -3.99 7.91 -9.16
N GLU A 99 -3.94 7.25 -8.00
CA GLU A 99 -4.95 6.29 -7.57
C GLU A 99 -6.27 6.96 -7.20
N TYR A 100 -7.37 6.30 -7.56
CA TYR A 100 -8.73 6.67 -7.16
C TYR A 100 -9.55 5.41 -6.87
N TRP A 101 -9.69 5.07 -5.59
CA TRP A 101 -10.43 3.88 -5.18
C TRP A 101 -11.94 4.09 -5.20
N LEU A 102 -12.66 3.19 -5.86
CA LEU A 102 -14.13 3.22 -5.87
C LEU A 102 -14.70 2.53 -4.63
N ALA A 103 -15.90 2.96 -4.23
CA ALA A 103 -16.66 2.39 -3.14
C ALA A 103 -18.10 2.08 -3.57
N CYS A 104 -18.69 1.07 -2.93
CA CYS A 104 -20.10 0.74 -3.10
C CYS A 104 -20.61 0.14 -1.80
N CYS A 105 -21.85 0.49 -1.41
CA CYS A 105 -22.47 -0.03 -0.20
C CYS A 105 -21.62 0.18 1.08
N ASP A 106 -20.96 1.34 1.18
CA ASP A 106 -20.12 1.72 2.34
C ASP A 106 -18.91 0.78 2.57
N ASP A 107 -18.36 0.23 1.48
CA ASP A 107 -17.10 -0.49 1.45
C ASP A 107 -16.33 -0.19 0.15
N TYR A 108 -15.02 -0.35 0.20
CA TYR A 108 -14.15 -0.17 -0.96
C TYR A 108 -14.16 -1.41 -1.86
N CYS A 109 -14.00 -1.18 -3.17
CA CYS A 109 -13.79 -2.25 -4.14
C CYS A 109 -12.47 -2.99 -3.89
N GLU A 110 -12.43 -4.27 -4.28
CA GLU A 110 -11.24 -5.13 -4.25
C GLU A 110 -10.53 -5.18 -5.62
#